data_AF-A0A8J1VQY9-F1
#
_entry.id   AF-A0A8J1VQY9-F1
#
_cell.length_a   1.000
_cell.length_b   1.000
_cell.length_c   1.000
_cell.angle_alpha   90.00
_cell.angle_beta   90.00
_cell.angle_gamma   90.00
#
_symmetry.space_group_name_H-M   'P 1'
#
loop_
_entity.id
_entity.type
_entity.pdbx_description
1 polymer ?
#
loop_
_entity_poly.entity_id
_entity_poly.type
_entity_poly.pdbx_seq_one_letter_code
_entity_poly.pdbx_strand_id
1 'polypeptide(L)'
;MASIMDGIVIKIVNIIVFALSLGSNVYSVAGPEDMYGSEKTTYITPSYYAFYVWSLIHLLLFGTMIFQFTTRGKEIIVDSVQWRFALLGVFNSIYIFFWARHWYILAFFLSLLVSATVSQIYYVVKKDHGSKETLAEEAFVHLPFSLYHGWTIVLVVLSVFEAFGVNAHTHDAGIWTKICVFLAFVFLETTAAAYAFASQEGDAAGAAAITWALFAIFIHQSSSKFIHWSALVFFILSLFAILKSLYSTVRGSGRLLHDEERAPLVSSSS
;
A
#
# COMPACT_ATOMS: atom_id res chain seq x y z
N MET A 1 -13.35 14.77 29.55
CA MET A 1 -12.56 13.61 30.02
C MET A 1 -13.17 12.28 29.56
N ALA A 2 -14.49 12.06 29.73
CA ALA A 2 -15.19 10.85 29.27
C ALA A 2 -14.93 10.50 27.79
N SER A 3 -15.00 11.47 26.88
CA SER A 3 -14.80 11.26 25.42
C SER A 3 -13.42 10.72 25.00
N ILE A 4 -12.34 11.00 25.76
CA ILE A 4 -10.99 10.51 25.42
C ILE A 4 -10.84 9.05 25.84
N MET A 5 -11.48 8.66 26.95
CA MET A 5 -11.42 7.31 27.54
C MET A 5 -12.25 6.28 26.77
N ASP A 6 -13.17 6.72 25.92
CA ASP A 6 -13.96 5.83 25.07
C ASP A 6 -13.06 5.07 24.09
N GLY A 7 -13.15 3.74 24.10
CA GLY A 7 -12.33 2.87 23.26
C GLY A 7 -10.84 2.91 23.58
N ILE A 8 -10.44 3.35 24.79
CA ILE A 8 -9.04 3.55 25.17
C ILE A 8 -8.18 2.29 25.02
N VAL A 9 -8.75 1.11 25.24
CA VAL A 9 -8.06 -0.18 25.06
C VAL A 9 -7.59 -0.33 23.61
N ILE A 10 -8.49 -0.13 22.64
CA ILE A 10 -8.14 -0.24 21.21
C ILE A 10 -7.13 0.85 20.83
N LYS A 11 -7.30 2.08 21.31
CA LYS A 11 -6.34 3.17 21.06
C LYS A 11 -4.93 2.82 21.54
N ILE A 12 -4.80 2.32 22.77
CA ILE A 12 -3.52 1.91 23.34
C ILE A 12 -2.93 0.73 22.56
N VAL A 13 -3.74 -0.28 22.24
CA VAL A 13 -3.28 -1.43 21.44
C VAL A 13 -2.79 -0.97 20.07
N ASN A 14 -3.50 -0.08 19.40
CA ASN A 14 -3.09 0.47 18.11
C ASN A 14 -1.72 1.15 18.22
N ILE A 15 -1.49 1.96 19.25
CA ILE A 15 -0.19 2.62 19.48
C ILE A 15 0.92 1.61 19.72
N ILE A 16 0.67 0.60 20.56
CA ILE A 16 1.66 -0.45 20.86
C ILE A 16 2.02 -1.21 19.59
N VAL A 17 1.01 -1.65 18.83
CA VAL A 17 1.20 -2.42 17.59
C VAL A 17 1.90 -1.57 16.52
N PHE A 18 1.54 -0.30 16.40
CA PHE A 18 2.24 0.65 15.54
C PHE A 18 3.72 0.79 15.93
N ALA A 19 4.02 0.99 17.23
CA ALA A 19 5.39 1.13 17.71
C ALA A 19 6.23 -0.13 17.47
N LEU A 20 5.65 -1.33 17.67
CA LEU A 20 6.31 -2.60 17.37
C LEU A 20 6.60 -2.77 15.87
N SER A 21 5.62 -2.42 15.00
CA SER A 21 5.79 -2.49 13.55
C SER A 21 6.84 -1.50 13.04
N LEU A 22 6.82 -0.27 13.56
CA LEU A 22 7.82 0.75 13.25
C LEU A 22 9.21 0.28 13.67
N GLY A 23 9.36 -0.20 14.91
CA GLY A 23 10.62 -0.73 15.42
C GLY A 23 11.16 -1.88 14.56
N SER A 24 10.30 -2.80 14.13
CA SER A 24 10.69 -3.93 13.28
C SER A 24 11.17 -3.49 11.89
N ASN A 25 10.51 -2.49 11.29
CA ASN A 25 10.94 -1.94 9.99
C ASN A 25 12.23 -1.14 10.12
N VAL A 26 12.36 -0.31 11.17
CA VAL A 26 13.61 0.42 11.45
C VAL A 26 14.77 -0.55 11.66
N TYR A 27 14.55 -1.63 12.42
CA TYR A 27 15.55 -2.68 12.59
C TYR A 27 15.92 -3.36 11.27
N SER A 28 14.96 -3.54 10.35
CA SER A 28 15.24 -4.13 9.04
C SER A 28 16.08 -3.24 8.13
N VAL A 29 16.03 -1.91 8.30
CA VAL A 29 16.81 -0.96 7.50
C VAL A 29 18.14 -0.59 8.16
N ALA A 30 18.15 -0.39 9.48
CA ALA A 30 19.26 0.17 10.24
C ALA A 30 19.90 -0.84 11.21
N GLY A 31 19.46 -2.10 11.17
CA GLY A 31 20.04 -3.19 11.94
C GLY A 31 21.49 -3.49 11.52
N PRO A 32 22.22 -4.24 12.35
CA PRO A 32 23.62 -4.57 12.10
C PRO A 32 23.83 -5.49 10.89
N GLU A 33 22.77 -6.18 10.43
CA GLU A 33 22.77 -7.05 9.26
C GLU A 33 21.93 -6.42 8.15
N ASP A 34 22.41 -6.49 6.90
CA ASP A 34 21.64 -6.01 5.73
C ASP A 34 20.50 -6.98 5.43
N MET A 35 19.35 -6.75 6.05
CA MET A 35 18.18 -7.63 5.92
C MET A 35 17.57 -7.59 4.52
N TYR A 36 17.75 -6.52 3.76
CA TYR A 36 17.24 -6.38 2.38
C TYR A 36 18.20 -6.96 1.33
N GLY A 37 19.46 -7.17 1.68
CA GLY A 37 20.42 -8.00 0.94
C GLY A 37 20.17 -9.49 1.15
N SER A 38 18.98 -9.97 0.80
CA SER A 38 18.58 -11.36 1.05
C SER A 38 19.51 -12.37 0.35
N GLU A 39 19.70 -13.53 0.96
CA GLU A 39 20.42 -14.68 0.35
C GLU A 39 19.81 -15.12 -0.99
N LYS A 40 18.52 -14.81 -1.22
CA LYS A 40 17.77 -15.19 -2.41
C LYS A 40 17.23 -13.97 -3.16
N THR A 41 18.06 -13.44 -4.06
CA THR A 41 17.61 -12.51 -5.09
C THR A 41 16.83 -13.24 -6.16
N THR A 42 15.63 -12.76 -6.48
CA THR A 42 14.78 -13.29 -7.55
C THR A 42 14.75 -12.32 -8.73
N TYR A 43 14.18 -12.76 -9.85
CA TYR A 43 14.05 -11.91 -11.04
C TYR A 43 13.06 -10.74 -10.90
N ILE A 44 12.26 -10.73 -9.83
CA ILE A 44 11.32 -9.65 -9.50
C ILE A 44 11.77 -8.84 -8.27
N THR A 45 12.93 -9.18 -7.67
CA THR A 45 13.44 -8.46 -6.50
C THR A 45 13.70 -7.00 -6.87
N PRO A 46 13.13 -6.02 -6.15
CA PRO A 46 13.39 -4.61 -6.37
C PRO A 46 14.70 -4.16 -5.73
N SER A 47 15.20 -2.99 -6.12
CA SER A 47 16.28 -2.32 -5.40
C SER A 47 15.89 -2.04 -3.94
N TYR A 48 16.85 -2.07 -3.01
CA TYR A 48 16.61 -1.89 -1.57
C TYR A 48 15.85 -0.60 -1.21
N TYR A 49 16.04 0.48 -1.97
CA TYR A 49 15.34 1.75 -1.73
C TYR A 49 13.83 1.66 -1.97
N ALA A 50 13.33 0.61 -2.64
CA ALA A 50 11.89 0.38 -2.82
C ALA A 50 11.17 0.35 -1.47
N PHE A 51 11.82 -0.26 -0.48
CA PHE A 51 11.29 -0.43 0.87
C PHE A 51 11.21 0.87 1.69
N TYR A 52 11.77 1.99 1.20
CA TYR A 52 11.59 3.31 1.84
C TYR A 52 10.13 3.80 1.82
N VAL A 53 9.26 3.18 1.00
CA VAL A 53 7.81 3.37 1.10
C VAL A 53 7.29 3.08 2.52
N TRP A 54 7.92 2.16 3.27
CA TRP A 54 7.58 1.92 4.66
C TRP A 54 7.78 3.15 5.53
N SER A 55 8.82 3.95 5.31
CA SER A 55 9.03 5.18 6.07
C SER A 55 7.87 6.16 5.87
N LEU A 56 7.39 6.29 4.63
CA LEU A 56 6.22 7.12 4.32
C LEU A 56 4.94 6.56 4.96
N ILE A 57 4.69 5.25 4.86
CA ILE A 57 3.52 4.60 5.47
C ILE A 57 3.53 4.82 6.99
N HIS A 58 4.67 4.61 7.66
CA HIS A 58 4.75 4.79 9.11
C HIS A 58 4.61 6.26 9.54
N LEU A 59 5.10 7.21 8.75
CA LEU A 59 4.91 8.64 9.01
C LEU A 59 3.42 9.00 8.98
N LEU A 60 2.67 8.51 7.99
CA LEU A 60 1.24 8.75 7.88
C LEU A 60 0.46 8.02 8.99
N LEU A 61 0.83 6.77 9.30
CA LEU A 61 0.24 6.00 10.40
C LEU A 61 0.51 6.62 11.77
N PHE A 62 1.64 7.30 11.96
CA PHE A 62 1.86 8.10 13.17
C PHE A 62 0.80 9.19 13.32
N GLY A 63 0.48 9.87 12.20
CA GLY A 63 -0.66 10.78 12.14
C GLY A 63 -1.99 10.10 12.47
N THR A 64 -2.24 8.88 11.95
CA THR A 64 -3.40 8.05 12.32
C THR A 64 -3.48 7.79 13.83
N MET A 65 -2.34 7.51 14.46
CA MET A 65 -2.27 7.25 15.91
C MET A 65 -2.61 8.47 16.75
N ILE A 66 -2.39 9.68 16.24
CA ILE A 66 -2.82 10.93 16.88
C ILE A 66 -4.30 11.19 16.55
N PHE A 67 -4.68 11.01 15.29
CA PHE A 67 -6.01 11.33 14.78
C PHE A 67 -7.12 10.51 15.45
N GLN A 68 -6.85 9.25 15.84
CA GLN A 68 -7.82 8.40 16.55
C GLN A 68 -8.34 8.97 17.89
N PHE A 69 -7.69 10.00 18.45
CA PHE A 69 -8.16 10.69 19.66
C PHE A 69 -9.15 11.81 19.40
N THR A 70 -9.34 12.22 18.14
CA THR A 70 -10.41 13.13 17.74
C THR A 70 -11.75 12.40 17.70
N THR A 71 -12.88 13.12 17.76
CA THR A 71 -14.22 12.51 17.64
C THR A 71 -14.34 11.72 16.34
N ARG A 72 -13.96 12.35 15.21
CA ARG A 72 -14.04 11.73 13.89
C ARG A 72 -13.07 10.56 13.71
N GLY A 73 -11.83 10.71 14.16
CA GLY A 73 -10.85 9.63 14.09
C GLY A 73 -11.22 8.44 14.97
N LYS A 74 -11.86 8.67 16.12
CA LYS A 74 -12.39 7.59 16.96
C LYS A 74 -13.48 6.80 16.22
N GLU A 75 -14.43 7.48 15.59
CA GLU A 75 -15.50 6.82 14.82
C GLU A 75 -14.90 5.90 13.74
N ILE A 76 -13.97 6.41 12.93
CA ILE A 76 -13.42 5.63 11.82
C ILE A 76 -12.43 4.56 12.31
N ILE A 77 -11.43 4.93 13.12
CA ILE A 77 -10.31 4.04 13.46
C ILE A 77 -10.67 3.08 14.60
N VAL A 78 -11.45 3.53 15.58
CA VAL A 78 -11.79 2.70 16.75
C VAL A 78 -13.08 1.93 16.51
N ASP A 79 -14.14 2.60 16.03
CA ASP A 79 -15.45 1.95 15.91
C ASP A 79 -15.61 1.15 14.61
N SER A 80 -15.12 1.66 13.46
CA SER A 80 -15.22 0.96 12.17
C SER A 80 -14.06 -0.03 11.94
N VAL A 81 -12.80 0.41 12.09
CA VAL A 81 -11.62 -0.46 11.86
C VAL A 81 -11.42 -1.47 12.99
N GLN A 82 -11.71 -1.10 14.24
CA GLN A 82 -11.65 -1.97 15.42
C GLN A 82 -10.30 -2.71 15.54
N TRP A 83 -10.32 -3.98 15.95
CA TRP A 83 -9.15 -4.83 16.16
C TRP A 83 -8.36 -5.17 14.90
N ARG A 84 -8.82 -4.80 13.71
CA ARG A 84 -8.15 -5.14 12.45
C ARG A 84 -6.76 -4.54 12.36
N PHE A 85 -6.57 -3.32 12.85
CA PHE A 85 -5.24 -2.68 12.87
C PHE A 85 -4.27 -3.42 13.81
N ALA A 86 -4.76 -3.89 14.96
CA ALA A 86 -3.97 -4.70 15.88
C ALA A 86 -3.55 -6.03 15.24
N LEU A 87 -4.50 -6.73 14.61
CA LEU A 87 -4.25 -7.98 13.87
C LEU A 87 -3.25 -7.77 12.73
N LEU A 88 -3.38 -6.66 12.00
CA LEU A 88 -2.47 -6.31 10.92
C LEU A 88 -1.02 -6.25 11.41
N GLY A 89 -0.74 -5.51 12.48
CA GLY A 89 0.63 -5.41 12.96
C GLY A 89 1.17 -6.69 13.59
N VAL A 90 0.30 -7.54 14.17
CA VAL A 90 0.70 -8.89 14.62
C VAL A 90 1.12 -9.75 13.42
N PHE A 91 0.29 -9.86 12.38
CA PHE A 91 0.62 -10.63 11.18
C PHE A 91 1.85 -10.07 10.47
N ASN A 92 1.99 -8.75 10.40
CA ASN A 92 3.16 -8.11 9.79
C ASN A 92 4.46 -8.39 10.57
N SER A 93 4.39 -8.38 11.90
CA SER A 93 5.56 -8.70 12.74
C SER A 93 6.00 -10.16 12.56
N ILE A 94 5.04 -11.09 12.51
CA ILE A 94 5.32 -12.52 12.27
C ILE A 94 5.84 -12.74 10.84
N TYR A 95 5.29 -12.02 9.85
CA TYR A 95 5.78 -12.03 8.48
C TYR A 95 7.27 -11.65 8.41
N ILE A 96 7.63 -10.49 8.95
CA ILE A 96 9.02 -10.00 8.96
C ILE A 96 9.93 -11.01 9.68
N PHE A 97 9.48 -11.57 10.81
CA PHE A 97 10.23 -12.57 11.57
C PHE A 97 10.57 -13.83 10.74
N PHE A 98 9.63 -14.35 9.95
CA PHE A 98 9.86 -15.52 9.10
C PHE A 98 10.67 -15.18 7.86
N TRP A 99 10.40 -14.03 7.24
CA TRP A 99 11.15 -13.55 6.08
C TRP A 99 12.64 -13.33 6.44
N ALA A 100 12.92 -12.71 7.58
CA ALA A 100 14.26 -12.52 8.12
C ALA A 100 15.02 -13.83 8.39
N ARG A 101 14.30 -14.93 8.63
CA ARG A 101 14.87 -16.28 8.81
C ARG A 101 14.97 -17.09 7.52
N HIS A 102 14.66 -16.48 6.38
CA HIS A 102 14.60 -17.13 5.07
C HIS A 102 13.56 -18.26 5.00
N TRP A 103 12.56 -18.26 5.89
CA TRP A 103 11.44 -19.21 5.87
C TRP A 103 10.37 -18.74 4.87
N TYR A 104 10.76 -18.63 3.61
CA TYR A 104 10.01 -17.91 2.57
C TYR A 104 8.61 -18.46 2.33
N ILE A 105 8.39 -19.77 2.45
CA ILE A 105 7.05 -20.38 2.29
C ILE A 105 6.10 -19.90 3.40
N LEU A 106 6.57 -19.88 4.65
CA LEU A 106 5.78 -19.37 5.77
C LEU A 106 5.57 -17.85 5.64
N ALA A 107 6.61 -17.11 5.26
CA ALA A 107 6.50 -15.69 4.98
C ALA A 107 5.46 -15.41 3.88
N PHE A 108 5.41 -16.21 2.81
CA PHE A 108 4.40 -16.07 1.77
C PHE A 108 2.96 -16.24 2.32
N PHE A 109 2.66 -17.30 3.07
CA PHE A 109 1.32 -17.45 3.65
C PHE A 109 0.96 -16.32 4.62
N LEU A 110 1.93 -15.83 5.39
CA LEU A 110 1.72 -14.68 6.26
C LEU A 110 1.50 -13.38 5.46
N SER A 111 2.18 -13.19 4.32
CA SER A 111 1.96 -12.03 3.44
C SER A 111 0.52 -11.98 2.91
N LEU A 112 -0.10 -13.13 2.65
CA LEU A 112 -1.51 -13.21 2.27
C LEU A 112 -2.43 -12.77 3.42
N LEU A 113 -2.13 -13.17 4.66
CA LEU A 113 -2.89 -12.75 5.84
C LEU A 113 -2.74 -11.24 6.12
N VAL A 114 -1.52 -10.71 5.97
CA VAL A 114 -1.26 -9.27 6.04
C VAL A 114 -2.08 -8.55 4.97
N SER A 115 -1.94 -8.95 3.70
CA SER A 115 -2.68 -8.34 2.58
C SER A 115 -4.18 -8.40 2.80
N ALA A 116 -4.75 -9.55 3.18
CA ALA A 116 -6.18 -9.69 3.42
C ALA A 116 -6.67 -8.79 4.56
N THR A 117 -5.88 -8.65 5.64
CA THR A 117 -6.22 -7.79 6.77
C THR A 117 -6.18 -6.32 6.36
N VAL A 118 -5.15 -5.89 5.62
CA VAL A 118 -5.11 -4.51 5.08
C VAL A 118 -6.25 -4.26 4.12
N SER A 119 -6.59 -5.20 3.22
CA SER A 119 -7.72 -5.06 2.31
C SER A 119 -9.02 -4.80 3.07
N GLN A 120 -9.26 -5.51 4.18
CA GLN A 120 -10.44 -5.28 5.01
C GLN A 120 -10.45 -3.88 5.63
N ILE A 121 -9.31 -3.40 6.13
CA ILE A 121 -9.20 -2.03 6.67
C ILE A 121 -9.45 -1.01 5.56
N TYR A 122 -8.81 -1.19 4.40
CA TYR A 122 -8.95 -0.36 3.22
C TYR A 122 -10.42 -0.23 2.79
N TYR A 123 -11.15 -1.33 2.69
CA TYR A 123 -12.57 -1.29 2.33
C TYR A 123 -13.46 -0.62 3.39
N VAL A 124 -13.17 -0.82 4.67
CA VAL A 124 -13.91 -0.16 5.76
C VAL A 124 -13.70 1.34 5.69
N VAL A 125 -12.45 1.77 5.62
CA VAL A 125 -12.06 3.19 5.54
C VAL A 125 -12.65 3.83 4.30
N LYS A 126 -12.50 3.20 3.12
CA LYS A 126 -13.05 3.70 1.86
C LYS A 126 -14.58 3.77 1.83
N LYS A 127 -15.27 2.86 2.52
CA LYS A 127 -16.74 2.90 2.63
C LYS A 127 -17.21 4.11 3.45
N ASP A 128 -16.44 4.50 4.45
CA ASP A 128 -16.72 5.67 5.28
C ASP A 128 -16.34 7.00 4.60
N HIS A 129 -15.83 6.95 3.35
CA HIS A 129 -15.46 8.11 2.53
C HIS A 129 -16.70 8.88 2.05
N GLY A 130 -16.97 10.02 2.68
CA GLY A 130 -18.12 10.89 2.39
C GLY A 130 -17.76 12.12 1.55
N SER A 131 -18.75 12.83 1.01
CA SER A 131 -18.55 14.01 0.15
C SER A 131 -18.03 15.29 0.87
N LYS A 132 -17.73 15.20 2.17
CA LYS A 132 -17.28 16.33 3.01
C LYS A 132 -16.10 15.94 3.91
N GLU A 133 -15.17 15.15 3.39
CA GLU A 133 -13.99 14.80 4.17
C GLU A 133 -13.05 15.98 4.37
N THR A 134 -12.46 16.03 5.56
CA THR A 134 -11.39 16.97 5.85
C THR A 134 -10.07 16.48 5.28
N LEU A 135 -9.15 17.41 4.97
CA LEU A 135 -7.78 17.06 4.57
C LEU A 135 -7.05 16.16 5.60
N ALA A 136 -7.46 16.23 6.87
CA ALA A 136 -6.93 15.39 7.93
C ALA A 136 -7.41 13.93 7.82
N GLU A 137 -8.67 13.69 7.43
CA GLU A 137 -9.20 12.35 7.17
C GLU A 137 -8.47 11.71 5.98
N GLU A 138 -8.33 12.46 4.89
CA GLU A 138 -7.59 11.99 3.71
C GLU A 138 -6.13 11.65 4.05
N ALA A 139 -5.41 12.56 4.70
CA ALA A 139 -3.99 12.40 5.00
C ALA A 139 -3.70 11.32 6.06
N PHE A 140 -4.54 11.17 7.08
CA PHE A 140 -4.26 10.30 8.23
C PHE A 140 -5.15 9.07 8.33
N VAL A 141 -6.07 8.86 7.40
CA VAL A 141 -6.90 7.65 7.35
C VAL A 141 -6.80 7.00 5.96
N HIS A 142 -7.21 7.68 4.90
CA HIS A 142 -7.28 7.05 3.56
C HIS A 142 -5.90 6.80 2.97
N LEU A 143 -5.06 7.84 2.94
CA LEU A 143 -3.72 7.78 2.34
C LEU A 143 -2.81 6.67 2.94
N PRO A 144 -2.64 6.54 4.27
CA PRO A 144 -1.80 5.48 4.83
C PRO A 144 -2.31 4.08 4.50
N PHE A 145 -3.62 3.83 4.62
CA PHE A 145 -4.17 2.49 4.38
C PHE A 145 -4.21 2.13 2.89
N SER A 146 -4.40 3.11 2.01
CA SER A 146 -4.26 2.90 0.56
C SER A 146 -2.81 2.54 0.17
N LEU A 147 -1.82 3.32 0.65
CA LEU A 147 -0.40 3.03 0.40
C LEU A 147 -0.01 1.66 0.94
N TYR A 148 -0.43 1.34 2.17
CA TYR A 148 -0.18 0.05 2.79
C TYR A 148 -0.80 -1.07 1.94
N HIS A 149 -2.07 -0.92 1.53
CA HIS A 149 -2.76 -1.94 0.73
C HIS A 149 -2.04 -2.20 -0.60
N GLY A 150 -1.73 -1.14 -1.36
CA GLY A 150 -0.98 -1.24 -2.61
C GLY A 150 0.39 -1.89 -2.43
N TRP A 151 1.12 -1.50 -1.38
CA TRP A 151 2.44 -2.08 -1.07
C TRP A 151 2.36 -3.55 -0.66
N THR A 152 1.35 -3.97 0.11
CA THR A 152 1.22 -5.38 0.49
C THR A 152 0.92 -6.30 -0.68
N ILE A 153 0.25 -5.80 -1.73
CA ILE A 153 0.06 -6.56 -2.97
C ILE A 153 1.42 -6.82 -3.64
N VAL A 154 2.30 -5.82 -3.68
CA VAL A 154 3.68 -6.00 -4.14
C VAL A 154 4.40 -7.04 -3.29
N LEU A 155 4.31 -6.95 -1.96
CA LEU A 155 4.97 -7.90 -1.05
C LEU A 155 4.49 -9.34 -1.23
N VAL A 156 3.19 -9.55 -1.44
CA VAL A 156 2.65 -10.88 -1.75
C VAL A 156 3.30 -11.43 -3.02
N VAL A 157 3.39 -10.61 -4.08
CA VAL A 157 4.06 -11.00 -5.33
C VAL A 157 5.52 -11.33 -5.06
N LEU A 158 6.28 -10.46 -4.38
CA LEU A 158 7.69 -10.73 -4.05
C LEU A 158 7.84 -12.03 -3.26
N SER A 159 7.03 -12.24 -2.23
CA SER A 159 7.11 -13.43 -1.38
C SER A 159 6.72 -14.73 -2.10
N VAL A 160 5.85 -14.70 -3.12
CA VAL A 160 5.64 -15.86 -4.02
C VAL A 160 6.94 -16.24 -4.73
N PHE A 161 7.66 -15.27 -5.30
CA PHE A 161 8.91 -15.54 -6.01
C PHE A 161 10.04 -15.94 -5.06
N GLU A 162 10.08 -15.39 -3.85
CA GLU A 162 11.03 -15.82 -2.82
C GLU A 162 10.74 -17.26 -2.38
N ALA A 163 9.48 -17.64 -2.21
CA ALA A 163 9.08 -18.98 -1.80
C ALA A 163 9.33 -20.02 -2.90
N PHE A 164 8.95 -19.74 -4.15
CA PHE A 164 8.85 -20.75 -5.21
C PHE A 164 9.70 -20.45 -6.46
N GLY A 165 10.25 -19.24 -6.57
CA GLY A 165 11.09 -18.83 -7.69
C GLY A 165 12.53 -19.32 -7.58
N VAL A 166 13.30 -19.07 -8.65
CA VAL A 166 14.74 -19.39 -8.72
C VAL A 166 15.58 -18.24 -8.17
N ASN A 167 16.76 -18.55 -7.63
CA ASN A 167 17.75 -17.55 -7.23
C ASN A 167 18.50 -17.06 -8.48
N ALA A 168 18.43 -15.76 -8.77
CA ALA A 168 19.04 -15.14 -9.94
C ALA A 168 20.57 -15.14 -9.90
N HIS A 169 21.20 -15.32 -8.73
CA HIS A 169 22.66 -15.43 -8.62
C HIS A 169 23.20 -16.81 -9.02
N THR A 170 22.36 -17.85 -8.96
CA THR A 170 22.79 -19.23 -9.23
C THR A 170 22.17 -19.83 -10.48
N HIS A 171 21.03 -19.29 -10.94
CA HIS A 171 20.28 -19.83 -12.08
C HIS A 171 19.81 -18.71 -13.02
N ASP A 172 20.08 -18.89 -14.31
CA ASP A 172 19.56 -18.03 -15.37
C ASP A 172 18.03 -18.15 -15.52
N ALA A 173 17.39 -17.06 -15.98
CA ALA A 173 15.95 -17.03 -16.20
C ALA A 173 15.55 -17.94 -17.37
N GLY A 174 15.02 -19.11 -17.03
CA GLY A 174 14.34 -19.99 -17.98
C GLY A 174 13.04 -19.39 -18.53
N ILE A 175 12.44 -20.07 -19.51
CA ILE A 175 11.20 -19.61 -20.15
C ILE A 175 10.05 -19.45 -19.15
N TRP A 176 9.90 -20.40 -18.22
CA TRP A 176 8.85 -20.36 -17.20
C TRP A 176 9.06 -19.20 -16.22
N THR A 177 10.30 -18.93 -15.81
CA THR A 177 10.62 -17.76 -14.98
C THR A 177 10.22 -16.46 -15.68
N LYS A 178 10.56 -16.32 -16.97
CA LYS A 178 10.18 -15.14 -17.76
C LYS A 178 8.66 -14.98 -17.88
N ILE A 179 7.94 -16.06 -18.16
CA ILE A 179 6.47 -16.05 -18.24
C ILE A 179 5.86 -15.65 -16.90
N CYS A 180 6.25 -16.31 -15.80
CA CYS A 180 5.70 -16.02 -14.47
C CYS A 180 5.96 -14.57 -14.05
N VAL A 181 7.18 -14.05 -14.25
CA VAL A 181 7.50 -12.65 -13.91
C VAL A 181 6.72 -11.68 -14.80
N PHE A 182 6.55 -11.97 -16.08
CA PHE A 182 5.72 -11.15 -16.96
C PHE A 182 4.25 -11.12 -16.51
N LEU A 183 3.68 -12.27 -16.15
CA LEU A 183 2.32 -12.35 -15.60
C LEU A 183 2.19 -11.60 -14.28
N ALA A 184 3.23 -11.62 -13.44
CA ALA A 184 3.27 -10.82 -12.21
C ALA A 184 3.26 -9.32 -12.51
N PHE A 185 3.98 -8.85 -13.54
CA PHE A 185 3.92 -7.45 -13.96
C PHE A 185 2.55 -7.05 -14.52
N VAL A 186 1.91 -7.92 -15.31
CA VAL A 186 0.52 -7.71 -15.75
C VAL A 186 -0.42 -7.59 -14.54
N PHE A 187 -0.30 -8.49 -13.58
CA PHE A 187 -1.11 -8.45 -12.36
C PHE A 187 -0.89 -7.17 -11.56
N LEU A 188 0.36 -6.74 -11.36
CA LEU A 188 0.68 -5.50 -10.67
C LEU A 188 0.14 -4.28 -11.41
N GLU A 189 0.35 -4.20 -12.73
CA GLU A 189 -0.12 -3.05 -13.52
C GLU A 189 -1.65 -2.96 -13.57
N THR A 190 -2.33 -4.09 -13.82
CA THR A 190 -3.81 -4.12 -13.82
C THR A 190 -4.37 -3.72 -12.45
N THR A 191 -3.71 -4.11 -11.36
CA THR A 191 -4.06 -3.68 -10.00
C THR A 191 -3.84 -2.18 -9.82
N ALA A 192 -2.69 -1.64 -10.25
CA ALA A 192 -2.41 -0.20 -10.19
C ALA A 192 -3.41 0.62 -11.01
N ALA A 193 -3.78 0.15 -12.20
CA ALA A 193 -4.83 0.74 -13.02
C ALA A 193 -6.20 0.67 -12.32
N ALA A 194 -6.53 -0.45 -11.67
CA ALA A 194 -7.75 -0.59 -10.89
C ALA A 194 -7.81 0.44 -9.75
N TYR A 195 -6.72 0.68 -9.03
CA TYR A 195 -6.62 1.77 -8.05
C TYR A 195 -6.83 3.14 -8.70
N ALA A 196 -6.08 3.43 -9.76
CA ALA A 196 -6.13 4.73 -10.44
C ALA A 196 -7.55 5.05 -10.94
N PHE A 197 -8.33 4.06 -11.36
CA PHE A 197 -9.68 4.25 -11.91
C PHE A 197 -10.81 3.74 -10.99
N ALA A 198 -10.53 3.48 -9.70
CA ALA A 198 -11.51 2.91 -8.76
C ALA A 198 -12.69 3.85 -8.45
N SER A 199 -12.50 5.17 -8.57
CA SER A 199 -13.49 6.20 -8.29
C SER A 199 -13.26 7.41 -9.21
N GLN A 200 -14.17 8.40 -9.20
CA GLN A 200 -13.99 9.65 -9.96
C GLN A 200 -12.73 10.42 -9.55
N GLU A 201 -12.34 10.28 -8.28
CA GLU A 201 -11.13 10.89 -7.72
C GLU A 201 -9.89 9.98 -7.85
N GLY A 202 -10.11 8.70 -8.18
CA GLY A 202 -9.07 7.67 -8.20
C GLY A 202 -8.51 7.39 -6.81
N ASP A 203 -7.73 6.33 -6.70
CA ASP A 203 -6.91 6.08 -5.51
C ASP A 203 -5.43 6.05 -5.93
N ALA A 204 -4.86 7.25 -6.03
CA ALA A 204 -3.51 7.43 -6.56
C ALA A 204 -2.43 6.84 -5.64
N ALA A 205 -2.69 6.71 -4.34
CA ALA A 205 -1.68 6.30 -3.36
C ALA A 205 -1.33 4.82 -3.49
N GLY A 206 -2.32 3.94 -3.51
CA GLY A 206 -2.14 2.50 -3.73
C GLY A 206 -1.51 2.22 -5.09
N ALA A 207 -1.95 2.93 -6.14
CA ALA A 207 -1.33 2.85 -7.47
C ALA A 207 0.13 3.31 -7.46
N ALA A 208 0.47 4.38 -6.73
CA ALA A 208 1.82 4.90 -6.63
C ALA A 208 2.77 3.91 -5.96
N ALA A 209 2.33 3.19 -4.92
CA ALA A 209 3.15 2.15 -4.27
C ALA A 209 3.54 1.03 -5.26
N ILE A 210 2.60 0.57 -6.08
CA ILE A 210 2.86 -0.46 -7.09
C ILE A 210 3.76 0.08 -8.21
N THR A 211 3.48 1.31 -8.68
CA THR A 211 4.29 1.97 -9.72
C THR A 211 5.73 2.15 -9.28
N TRP A 212 5.94 2.56 -8.03
CA TRP A 212 7.25 2.68 -7.41
C TRP A 212 8.00 1.35 -7.37
N ALA A 213 7.30 0.27 -7.02
CA ALA A 213 7.89 -1.08 -7.04
C ALA A 213 8.34 -1.48 -8.45
N LEU A 214 7.50 -1.30 -9.48
CA LEU A 214 7.85 -1.62 -10.87
C LEU A 214 9.10 -0.87 -11.34
N PHE A 215 9.24 0.41 -10.96
CA PHE A 215 10.44 1.19 -11.23
C PHE A 215 11.67 0.62 -10.52
N ALA A 216 11.55 0.29 -9.24
CA ALA A 216 12.66 -0.28 -8.48
C ALA A 216 13.10 -1.66 -8.98
N ILE A 217 12.15 -2.46 -9.49
CA ILE A 217 12.44 -3.75 -10.15
C ILE A 217 13.19 -3.52 -11.46
N PHE A 218 12.77 -2.56 -12.27
CA PHE A 218 13.46 -2.19 -13.51
C PHE A 218 14.93 -1.83 -13.23
N ILE A 219 15.20 -0.98 -12.25
CA ILE A 219 16.56 -0.55 -11.90
C ILE A 219 17.41 -1.71 -11.40
N HIS A 220 16.84 -2.61 -10.59
CA HIS A 220 17.57 -3.74 -10.04
C HIS A 220 17.87 -4.83 -11.08
N GLN A 221 16.90 -5.11 -11.95
CA GLN A 221 16.97 -6.22 -12.88
C GLN A 221 17.95 -5.95 -14.01
N SER A 222 19.12 -6.58 -14.01
CA SER A 222 20.14 -6.41 -15.05
C SER A 222 20.50 -7.70 -15.80
N SER A 223 20.16 -8.87 -15.27
CA SER A 223 20.55 -10.16 -15.84
C SER A 223 19.68 -10.59 -17.02
N SER A 224 18.36 -10.33 -16.95
CA SER A 224 17.42 -10.67 -18.03
C SER A 224 16.90 -9.42 -18.73
N LYS A 225 17.39 -9.17 -19.95
CA LYS A 225 16.94 -8.03 -20.78
C LYS A 225 15.42 -8.01 -20.98
N PHE A 226 14.80 -9.17 -21.17
CA PHE A 226 13.34 -9.27 -21.33
C PHE A 226 12.62 -8.73 -20.09
N ILE A 227 13.01 -9.21 -18.91
CA ILE A 227 12.37 -8.83 -17.64
C ILE A 227 12.65 -7.35 -17.32
N HIS A 228 13.89 -6.90 -17.54
CA HIS A 228 14.29 -5.50 -17.37
C HIS A 228 13.39 -4.55 -18.18
N TRP A 229 13.30 -4.75 -19.50
CA TRP A 229 12.52 -3.86 -20.35
C TRP A 229 11.00 -4.03 -20.14
N SER A 230 10.52 -5.23 -19.81
CA SER A 230 9.12 -5.42 -19.41
C SER A 230 8.78 -4.59 -18.16
N ALA A 231 9.62 -4.63 -17.12
CA ALA A 231 9.41 -3.85 -15.90
C ALA A 231 9.30 -2.34 -16.20
N LEU A 232 10.16 -1.81 -17.10
CA LEU A 232 10.09 -0.42 -17.53
C LEU A 232 8.77 -0.08 -18.24
N VAL A 233 8.33 -0.94 -19.17
CA VAL A 233 7.08 -0.72 -19.91
C VAL A 233 5.90 -0.69 -18.94
N PHE A 234 5.79 -1.66 -18.03
CA PHE A 234 4.72 -1.69 -17.04
C PHE A 234 4.79 -0.51 -16.06
N PHE A 235 5.99 -0.06 -15.67
CA PHE A 235 6.16 1.18 -14.92
C PHE A 235 5.58 2.39 -15.66
N ILE A 236 5.92 2.57 -16.94
CA ILE A 236 5.44 3.69 -17.76
C ILE A 236 3.91 3.65 -17.92
N LEU A 237 3.35 2.47 -18.17
CA LEU A 237 1.89 2.28 -18.28
C LEU A 237 1.18 2.66 -16.97
N SER A 238 1.69 2.15 -15.85
CA SER A 238 1.15 2.45 -14.52
C SER A 238 1.26 3.94 -14.16
N LEU A 239 2.40 4.56 -14.47
CA LEU A 239 2.59 6.00 -14.30
C LEU A 239 1.60 6.81 -15.13
N PHE A 240 1.39 6.43 -16.39
CA PHE A 240 0.40 7.07 -17.25
C PHE A 240 -1.02 6.93 -16.70
N ALA A 241 -1.39 5.75 -16.17
CA ALA A 241 -2.70 5.54 -15.55
C ALA A 241 -2.92 6.48 -14.35
N ILE A 242 -1.92 6.64 -13.47
CA ILE A 242 -1.95 7.58 -12.34
C ILE A 242 -2.12 9.02 -12.83
N LEU A 243 -1.27 9.45 -13.77
CA LEU A 243 -1.31 10.82 -14.29
C LEU A 243 -2.66 11.15 -14.96
N LYS A 244 -3.22 10.20 -15.71
CA LYS A 244 -4.53 10.35 -16.34
C LYS A 244 -5.65 10.44 -15.31
N SER A 245 -5.60 9.62 -14.26
CA SER A 245 -6.56 9.68 -13.15
C SER A 245 -6.53 11.05 -12.47
N LEU A 246 -5.35 11.50 -12.02
CA LEU A 246 -5.17 12.80 -11.39
C LEU A 246 -5.64 13.97 -12.29
N TYR A 247 -5.31 13.91 -13.59
CA TYR A 247 -5.78 14.92 -14.54
C TYR A 247 -7.31 14.94 -14.68
N SER A 248 -7.94 13.77 -14.70
CA SER A 248 -9.41 13.65 -14.76
C SER A 248 -10.07 14.25 -13.52
N THR A 249 -9.51 14.01 -12.34
CA THR A 249 -10.02 14.55 -11.07
C THR A 249 -9.94 16.08 -11.04
N VAL A 250 -8.81 16.67 -11.40
CA VAL A 250 -8.62 18.13 -11.47
C VAL A 250 -9.60 18.78 -12.46
N ARG A 251 -9.78 18.17 -13.63
CA ARG A 251 -10.66 18.72 -14.68
C ARG A 251 -12.15 18.49 -14.39
N GLY A 252 -12.51 17.39 -13.75
CA GLY A 252 -13.88 17.09 -13.31
C GLY A 252 -14.36 18.05 -12.22
N SER A 253 -13.48 18.38 -11.27
CA SER A 253 -13.76 19.37 -10.21
C SER A 253 -14.04 20.77 -10.77
N GLY A 254 -13.29 21.21 -11.80
CA GLY A 254 -13.52 22.50 -12.46
C GLY A 254 -14.83 22.61 -13.25
N ARG A 255 -15.45 21.48 -13.63
CA ARG A 255 -16.71 21.47 -14.37
C ARG A 255 -17.92 21.60 -13.45
N LEU A 256 -17.83 21.07 -12.22
CA LEU A 256 -18.84 21.23 -11.17
C LEU A 256 -18.97 22.68 -10.70
N LEU A 257 -17.85 23.40 -10.55
CA LEU A 257 -17.87 24.82 -10.17
C LEU A 257 -18.59 25.71 -11.20
N HIS A 258 -18.52 25.37 -12.48
CA HIS A 258 -19.23 26.10 -13.54
C HIS A 258 -20.71 25.73 -13.68
N ASP A 259 -21.12 24.53 -13.25
CA ASP A 259 -22.52 24.09 -13.29
C ASP A 259 -23.31 24.62 -12.09
N GLU A 260 -22.68 24.83 -10.93
CA GLU A 260 -23.31 25.49 -9.76
C GLU A 260 -23.65 26.97 -10.04
N GLU A 261 -22.83 27.69 -10.82
CA GLU A 261 -23.14 29.06 -11.27
C GLU A 261 -24.32 29.11 -12.28
N ARG A 262 -24.69 27.97 -12.87
CA ARG A 262 -25.79 27.85 -13.85
C ARG A 262 -27.03 27.20 -13.27
N ALA A 263 -27.05 26.90 -11.97
CA ALA A 263 -28.26 26.40 -11.33
C ALA A 263 -29.33 27.50 -11.37
N PRO A 264 -30.50 27.26 -12.01
CA PRO A 264 -31.56 28.25 -12.02
C PRO A 264 -32.02 28.47 -10.57
N LEU A 265 -32.04 29.73 -10.13
CA LEU A 265 -32.62 30.15 -8.86
C LEU A 265 -34.09 29.74 -8.85
N VAL A 266 -34.38 28.56 -8.32
CA VAL A 266 -35.76 28.15 -8.07
C VAL A 266 -36.23 29.02 -6.92
N SER A 267 -37.01 30.04 -7.25
CA SER A 267 -37.68 30.89 -6.28
C SER A 267 -38.53 30.02 -5.36
N SER A 268 -38.23 30.04 -4.08
CA SER A 268 -39.11 29.52 -3.04
C SER A 268 -40.44 30.27 -3.11
N SER A 269 -41.50 29.59 -3.55
CA SER A 269 -42.86 30.08 -3.43
C SER A 269 -43.71 29.08 -2.64
N SER A 270 -44.04 29.52 -1.42
CA SER A 270 -45.19 29.18 -0.55
C SER A 270 -45.48 27.71 -0.25
#